data_AF-A0A9D4SSZ1-F1
#
_entry.id   AF-A0A9D4SSZ1-F1
#
_cell.length_a   1.000
_cell.length_b   1.000
_cell.length_c   1.000
_cell.angle_alpha   90.00
_cell.angle_beta   90.00
_cell.angle_gamma   90.00
#
_symmetry.space_group_name_H-M   'P 1'
#
loop_
_entity.id
_entity.type
_entity.pdbx_description
1 polymer ?
#
loop_
_entity_poly.entity_id
_entity_poly.type
_entity_poly.pdbx_seq_one_letter_code
_entity_poly.pdbx_strand_id
1 'polypeptide(L)'
;MSEVDARSCCSVASTGHPQGKMNIACIIDLTTGTGAAGGRLAQRKAAYEEIKKASNCVGATLHELPFKKLDFGETKVLEQFHDADVAIIDVSIQDQRNALFYHLGVRESLAMKQNMILYNDHAPGEAYSIKVEAYFHKHFTYLDS
;
A
#
# COMPACT_ATOMS: atom_id res chain seq x y z
N MET A 1 -22.26 -23.76 -29.50
CA MET A 1 -21.52 -22.49 -29.55
C MET A 1 -20.94 -22.28 -28.15
N SER A 2 -19.62 -22.36 -28.06
CA SER A 2 -18.78 -22.46 -26.86
C SER A 2 -18.30 -21.11 -26.36
N GLU A 3 -18.06 -21.02 -25.04
CA GLU A 3 -17.05 -20.23 -24.29
C GLU A 3 -17.37 -20.56 -22.81
N VAL A 4 -16.65 -21.30 -21.95
CA VAL A 4 -15.22 -21.62 -21.77
C VAL A 4 -14.28 -20.43 -21.89
N ASP A 5 -14.22 -19.60 -20.84
CA ASP A 5 -13.03 -19.50 -19.98
C ASP A 5 -13.24 -18.48 -18.84
N ALA A 6 -13.22 -18.96 -17.60
CA ALA A 6 -12.98 -18.14 -16.41
C ALA A 6 -11.99 -18.89 -15.50
N ARG A 7 -10.81 -19.18 -16.06
CA ARG A 7 -9.58 -19.45 -15.29
C ARG A 7 -9.02 -18.06 -14.92
N SER A 8 -8.50 -17.76 -13.74
CA SER A 8 -7.70 -18.55 -12.81
C SER A 8 -7.62 -17.74 -11.52
N CYS A 9 -8.27 -18.18 -10.45
CA CYS A 9 -7.89 -17.70 -9.11
C CYS A 9 -6.62 -18.47 -8.75
N CYS A 10 -5.48 -17.80 -8.67
CA CYS A 10 -4.18 -18.41 -8.44
C CYS A 10 -4.24 -19.41 -7.27
N SER A 11 -4.19 -20.70 -7.58
CA SER A 11 -4.04 -21.76 -6.58
C SER A 11 -2.59 -21.76 -6.11
N VAL A 12 -2.24 -20.89 -5.18
CA VAL A 12 -0.95 -20.94 -4.51
C VAL A 12 -0.98 -22.16 -3.60
N ALA A 13 -0.23 -23.20 -3.97
CA ALA A 13 -0.07 -24.41 -3.18
C ALA A 13 0.43 -24.03 -1.78
N SER A 14 -0.33 -24.42 -0.76
CA SER A 14 -0.02 -24.18 0.64
C SER A 14 1.17 -25.05 1.07
N THR A 15 2.36 -24.47 1.09
CA THR A 15 3.48 -25.03 1.86
C THR A 15 3.22 -24.72 3.34
N GLY A 16 3.14 -25.78 4.16
CA GLY A 16 2.64 -25.74 5.54
C GLY A 16 3.45 -24.87 6.50
N HIS A 17 3.08 -23.59 6.60
CA HIS A 17 3.26 -22.80 7.81
C HIS A 17 1.91 -22.73 8.55
N PRO A 18 1.89 -22.75 9.90
CA PRO A 18 0.66 -22.48 10.65
C PRO A 18 0.09 -21.16 10.15
N GLN A 19 -1.12 -21.19 9.59
CA GLN A 19 -1.75 -20.05 8.94
C GLN A 19 -2.08 -18.97 9.98
N GLY A 20 -1.08 -18.18 10.35
CA GLY A 20 -1.29 -16.87 10.93
C GLY A 20 -2.05 -16.03 9.92
N LYS A 21 -3.17 -15.44 10.35
CA LYS A 21 -3.97 -14.54 9.50
C LYS A 21 -3.12 -13.30 9.21
N MET A 22 -2.59 -13.20 7.99
CA MET A 22 -1.75 -12.06 7.57
C MET A 22 -2.56 -10.76 7.66
N ASN A 23 -2.00 -9.72 8.27
CA ASN A 23 -2.57 -8.39 8.40
C ASN A 23 -1.86 -7.41 7.47
N ILE A 24 -2.65 -6.70 6.66
CA ILE A 24 -2.17 -5.67 5.74
C ILE A 24 -2.68 -4.33 6.25
N ALA A 25 -1.77 -3.41 6.57
CA ALA A 25 -2.11 -2.02 6.83
C ALA A 25 -1.99 -1.22 5.52
N CYS A 26 -3.06 -0.57 5.09
CA CYS A 26 -3.09 0.20 3.85
C CYS A 26 -3.46 1.66 4.14
N ILE A 27 -2.57 2.57 3.78
CA ILE A 27 -2.82 4.02 3.83
C ILE A 27 -2.91 4.54 2.40
N ILE A 28 -4.12 4.88 2.01
CA ILE A 28 -4.42 5.48 0.71
C ILE A 28 -5.54 6.49 0.89
N ASP A 29 -5.35 7.71 0.41
CA ASP A 29 -6.38 8.74 0.51
C ASP A 29 -7.43 8.54 -0.60
N LEU A 30 -8.62 8.12 -0.18
CA LEU A 30 -9.79 7.87 -1.05
C LEU A 30 -10.80 9.02 -1.05
N THR A 31 -10.41 10.20 -0.55
CA THR A 31 -11.31 11.34 -0.34
C THR A 31 -10.87 12.62 -1.04
N THR A 32 -9.58 12.93 -1.01
CA THR A 32 -9.05 14.21 -1.50
C THR A 32 -9.03 14.22 -3.03
N GLY A 33 -10.07 14.75 -3.68
CA GLY A 33 -10.27 14.68 -5.14
C GLY A 33 -10.30 16.02 -5.89
N THR A 34 -10.11 17.15 -5.21
CA THR A 34 -10.30 18.49 -5.82
C THR A 34 -9.09 19.38 -5.55
N GLY A 35 -8.41 19.83 -6.61
CA GLY A 35 -7.25 20.75 -6.55
C GLY A 35 -6.10 20.33 -7.47
N ALA A 36 -5.04 21.15 -7.56
CA ALA A 36 -3.84 20.87 -8.36
C ALA A 36 -3.11 19.56 -7.95
N ALA A 37 -3.28 19.13 -6.70
CA ALA A 37 -2.81 17.85 -6.16
C ALA A 37 -3.87 16.73 -6.16
N GLY A 38 -5.13 17.05 -6.52
CA GLY A 38 -6.32 16.20 -6.31
C GLY A 38 -6.84 15.44 -7.54
N GLY A 39 -6.23 15.59 -8.71
CA GLY A 39 -6.76 15.04 -9.98
C GLY A 39 -6.75 13.51 -10.14
N ARG A 40 -6.48 12.74 -9.08
CA ARG A 40 -6.13 11.31 -9.18
C ARG A 40 -6.94 10.39 -8.24
N LEU A 41 -8.12 10.85 -7.84
CA LEU A 41 -9.00 10.09 -6.94
C LEU A 41 -9.50 8.78 -7.58
N ALA A 42 -9.84 8.80 -8.86
CA ALA A 42 -10.32 7.62 -9.57
C ALA A 42 -9.26 6.49 -9.61
N GLN A 43 -8.00 6.84 -9.89
CA GLN A 43 -6.90 5.87 -9.93
C GLN A 43 -6.63 5.27 -8.56
N ARG A 44 -6.63 6.08 -7.48
CA ARG A 44 -6.43 5.56 -6.12
C ARG A 44 -7.57 4.64 -5.68
N LYS A 45 -8.82 4.97 -6.03
CA LYS A 45 -9.96 4.08 -5.81
C LYS A 45 -9.80 2.76 -6.56
N ALA A 46 -9.40 2.81 -7.84
CA ALA A 46 -9.13 1.61 -8.62
C ALA A 46 -7.99 0.76 -8.02
N ALA A 47 -6.88 1.41 -7.61
CA ALA A 47 -5.75 0.75 -6.95
C ALA A 47 -6.19 0.00 -5.68
N TYR A 48 -6.99 0.68 -4.84
CA TYR A 48 -7.50 0.11 -3.60
C TYR A 48 -8.42 -1.09 -3.83
N GLU A 49 -9.29 -1.04 -4.85
CA GLU A 49 -10.12 -2.20 -5.21
C GLU A 49 -9.27 -3.41 -5.65
N GLU A 50 -8.19 -3.19 -6.39
CA GLU A 50 -7.26 -4.28 -6.75
C GLU A 50 -6.51 -4.82 -5.53
N ILE A 51 -6.08 -3.96 -4.61
CA ILE A 51 -5.46 -4.38 -3.34
C ILE A 51 -6.43 -5.22 -2.52
N LYS A 52 -7.70 -4.80 -2.45
CA LYS A 52 -8.75 -5.54 -1.74
C LYS A 52 -9.00 -6.91 -2.34
N LYS A 53 -9.07 -7.01 -3.68
CA LYS A 53 -9.18 -8.30 -4.39
C LYS A 53 -7.96 -9.18 -4.09
N ALA A 54 -6.75 -8.66 -4.23
CA ALA A 54 -5.52 -9.40 -3.97
C ALA A 54 -5.44 -9.90 -2.52
N SER A 55 -5.79 -9.06 -1.56
CA SER A 55 -5.83 -9.40 -0.12
C SER A 55 -6.78 -10.57 0.14
N ASN A 56 -7.98 -10.55 -0.47
CA ASN A 56 -8.95 -11.62 -0.35
C ASN A 56 -8.45 -12.94 -0.97
N CYS A 57 -7.78 -12.87 -2.13
CA CYS A 57 -7.23 -14.04 -2.82
C CYS A 57 -6.19 -14.79 -1.99
N VAL A 58 -5.45 -14.09 -1.12
CA VAL A 58 -4.43 -14.69 -0.23
C VAL A 58 -4.92 -14.93 1.20
N GLY A 59 -6.20 -14.66 1.48
CA GLY A 59 -6.78 -14.83 2.83
C GLY A 59 -6.25 -13.84 3.87
N ALA A 60 -5.73 -12.69 3.46
CA ALA A 60 -5.23 -11.66 4.35
C ALA A 60 -6.35 -10.71 4.83
N THR A 61 -6.14 -10.10 6.00
CA THR A 61 -7.01 -9.04 6.53
C THR A 61 -6.46 -7.68 6.10
N LEU A 62 -7.21 -6.97 5.25
CA LEU A 62 -6.87 -5.60 4.85
C LEU A 62 -7.47 -4.60 5.84
N HIS A 63 -6.62 -3.73 6.40
CA HIS A 63 -6.97 -2.64 7.29
C HIS A 63 -6.69 -1.31 6.58
N GLU A 64 -7.75 -0.57 6.23
CA GLU A 64 -7.63 0.79 5.71
C GLU A 64 -7.40 1.77 6.86
N LEU A 65 -6.24 2.44 6.85
CA LEU A 65 -5.82 3.35 7.92
C LEU A 65 -5.86 4.80 7.41
N PRO A 66 -6.57 5.71 8.12
CA PRO A 66 -6.60 7.12 7.73
C PRO A 66 -5.25 7.79 7.96
N PHE A 67 -4.67 8.38 6.91
CA PHE A 67 -3.39 9.12 6.98
C PHE A 67 -3.38 10.13 8.14
N LYS A 68 -4.44 10.95 8.27
CA LYS A 68 -4.50 11.97 9.33
C LYS A 68 -4.31 11.39 10.72
N LYS A 69 -4.89 10.22 11.00
CA LYS A 69 -4.78 9.60 12.33
C LYS A 69 -3.36 9.10 12.59
N LEU A 70 -2.69 8.57 11.56
CA LEU A 70 -1.28 8.21 11.64
C LEU A 70 -0.42 9.45 11.90
N ASP A 71 -0.63 10.52 11.13
CA ASP A 71 0.11 11.79 11.19
C ASP A 71 -0.07 12.51 12.54
N PHE A 72 -1.27 12.45 13.12
CA PHE A 72 -1.54 12.92 14.48
C PHE A 72 -0.98 12.01 15.59
N GLY A 73 -0.44 10.84 15.24
CA GLY A 73 0.09 9.88 16.19
C GLY A 73 -0.97 9.15 17.03
N GLU A 74 -2.16 8.88 16.47
CA GLU A 74 -3.18 8.08 17.14
C GLU A 74 -2.63 6.67 17.43
N THR A 75 -2.43 6.36 18.72
CA THR A 75 -1.71 5.16 19.18
C THR A 75 -2.18 3.87 18.50
N LYS A 76 -3.50 3.66 18.40
CA LYS A 76 -4.06 2.46 17.77
C LYS A 76 -3.70 2.34 16.29
N VAL A 77 -3.64 3.46 15.56
CA VAL A 77 -3.30 3.48 14.14
C VAL A 77 -1.81 3.28 13.95
N LEU A 78 -0.99 3.87 14.81
CA LEU A 78 0.47 3.63 14.83
C LEU A 78 0.77 2.16 15.08
N GLU A 79 0.24 1.57 16.15
CA GLU A 79 0.41 0.16 16.49
C GLU A 79 -0.04 -0.73 15.32
N GLN A 80 -1.24 -0.50 14.78
CA GLN A 80 -1.76 -1.28 13.67
C GLN A 80 -0.93 -1.15 12.38
N PHE A 81 -0.30 0.00 12.12
CA PHE A 81 0.58 0.20 10.97
C PHE A 81 1.96 -0.43 11.18
N HIS A 82 2.57 -0.19 12.34
CA HIS A 82 3.91 -0.67 12.64
C HIS A 82 3.96 -2.19 12.83
N ASP A 83 2.93 -2.79 13.42
CA ASP A 83 2.87 -4.23 13.73
C ASP A 83 2.20 -5.08 12.63
N ALA A 84 1.64 -4.46 11.57
CA ALA A 84 1.08 -5.22 10.45
C ALA A 84 2.15 -6.11 9.80
N ASP A 85 1.77 -7.23 9.20
CA ASP A 85 2.70 -8.06 8.44
C ASP A 85 3.16 -7.34 7.17
N VAL A 86 2.23 -6.67 6.47
CA VAL A 86 2.48 -5.90 5.26
C VAL A 86 1.97 -4.46 5.42
N ALA A 87 2.79 -3.49 5.06
CA ALA A 87 2.38 -2.09 4.94
C ALA A 87 2.28 -1.69 3.46
N ILE A 88 1.18 -1.06 3.07
CA ILE A 88 0.95 -0.48 1.75
C ILE A 88 0.68 1.01 1.92
N ILE A 89 1.49 1.87 1.31
CA ILE A 89 1.34 3.33 1.39
C ILE A 89 1.23 3.97 0.01
N ASP A 90 0.28 4.88 -0.18
CA ASP A 90 0.20 5.74 -1.37
C ASP A 90 0.93 7.07 -1.13
N VAL A 91 2.05 7.28 -1.84
CA VAL A 91 2.87 8.51 -1.75
C VAL A 91 2.58 9.49 -2.90
N SER A 92 1.42 9.32 -3.55
CA SER A 92 0.98 10.13 -4.69
C SER A 92 0.66 11.56 -4.27
N ILE A 93 0.23 11.80 -3.01
CA ILE A 93 0.04 13.15 -2.45
C ILE A 93 1.36 13.65 -1.86
N GLN A 94 1.87 14.76 -2.38
CA GLN A 94 3.14 15.36 -1.93
C GLN A 94 3.12 15.73 -0.44
N ASP A 95 2.03 16.34 0.04
CA ASP A 95 1.88 16.77 1.44
C ASP A 95 1.91 15.61 2.44
N GLN A 96 1.55 14.39 2.01
CA GLN A 96 1.53 13.20 2.86
C GLN A 96 2.86 12.43 2.81
N ARG A 97 3.67 12.66 1.77
CA ARG A 97 4.84 11.84 1.42
C ARG A 97 5.88 11.78 2.52
N ASN A 98 6.27 12.93 3.08
CA ASN A 98 7.33 12.99 4.08
C ASN A 98 6.94 12.26 5.38
N ALA A 99 5.70 12.46 5.83
CA ALA A 99 5.17 11.77 7.01
C ALA A 99 5.07 10.25 6.78
N LEU A 100 4.59 9.82 5.62
CA LEU A 100 4.53 8.40 5.27
C LEU A 100 5.92 7.74 5.27
N PHE A 101 6.93 8.40 4.68
CA PHE A 101 8.31 7.90 4.72
C PHE A 101 8.90 7.86 6.13
N TYR A 102 8.58 8.83 6.98
CA TYR A 102 8.98 8.79 8.39
C TYR A 102 8.45 7.54 9.10
N HIS A 103 7.15 7.25 8.98
CA HIS A 103 6.56 6.05 9.58
C HIS A 103 7.10 4.76 8.96
N LEU A 104 7.44 4.77 7.67
CA LEU A 104 8.11 3.65 7.03
C LEU A 104 9.48 3.38 7.65
N GLY A 105 10.29 4.42 7.86
CA GLY A 105 11.59 4.32 8.50
C GLY A 105 11.50 3.79 9.93
N VAL A 106 10.52 4.26 10.70
CA VAL A 106 10.25 3.73 12.05
C VAL A 106 9.88 2.24 11.97
N ARG A 107 8.97 1.85 11.08
CA ARG A 107 8.58 0.45 10.87
C ARG A 107 9.79 -0.43 10.50
N GLU A 108 10.65 0.03 9.60
CA GLU A 108 11.86 -0.70 9.20
C GLU A 108 12.85 -0.88 10.36
N SER A 109 12.95 0.11 11.25
CA SER A 109 13.77 0.01 12.46
C SER A 109 13.30 -1.08 13.44
N LEU A 110 12.01 -1.42 13.39
CA LEU A 110 11.38 -2.51 14.14
C LEU A 110 11.50 -3.87 13.44
N ALA A 111 12.36 -3.98 12.41
CA ALA A 111 12.53 -5.16 11.58
C ALA A 111 11.29 -5.61 10.79
N MET A 112 10.30 -4.72 10.64
CA MET A 112 9.11 -4.94 9.83
C MET A 112 9.38 -4.51 8.39
N LYS A 113 9.70 -5.49 7.53
CA LYS A 113 10.33 -5.26 6.22
C LYS A 113 9.40 -5.34 5.01
N GLN A 114 8.18 -5.85 5.18
CA GLN A 114 7.26 -6.03 4.06
C GLN A 114 6.52 -4.71 3.81
N ASN A 115 7.12 -3.85 2.99
CA ASN A 115 6.66 -2.51 2.66
C ASN A 115 6.38 -2.42 1.15
N MET A 116 5.20 -1.91 0.77
CA MET A 116 4.81 -1.65 -0.61
C MET A 116 4.45 -0.17 -0.76
N ILE A 117 5.07 0.49 -1.73
CA ILE A 117 4.80 1.89 -2.03
C ILE A 117 4.03 1.98 -3.35
N LEU A 118 2.91 2.67 -3.31
CA LEU A 118 2.12 3.04 -4.48
C LEU A 118 2.45 4.47 -4.85
N TYR A 119 2.76 4.69 -6.11
CA TYR A 119 2.96 6.01 -6.67
C TYR A 119 2.27 6.11 -8.02
N ASN A 120 1.40 7.11 -8.17
CA ASN A 120 0.81 7.43 -9.45
C ASN A 120 1.79 8.28 -10.27
N ASP A 121 2.47 7.62 -11.21
CA ASP A 121 3.43 8.27 -12.09
C ASP A 121 2.71 9.04 -13.19
N HIS A 122 3.23 10.23 -13.48
CA HIS A 122 2.68 11.08 -14.51
C HIS A 122 3.78 11.94 -15.13
N ALA A 123 4.23 11.54 -16.31
CA ALA A 123 4.79 12.47 -17.28
C ALA A 123 3.65 13.13 -18.08
N PRO A 124 3.71 14.45 -18.36
CA PRO A 124 2.75 15.10 -19.24
C PRO A 124 2.73 14.40 -20.61
N GLY A 125 1.56 13.89 -21.02
CA GLY A 125 1.38 13.22 -22.32
C GLY A 125 1.40 11.69 -22.29
N GLU A 126 1.56 11.06 -21.12
CA GLU A 126 1.53 9.60 -20.97
C GLU A 126 0.22 9.10 -20.34
N ALA A 127 -0.12 7.83 -20.61
CA ALA A 127 -1.23 7.15 -19.95
C ALA A 127 -0.92 6.93 -18.46
N TYR A 128 -1.94 7.04 -17.61
CA TYR A 128 -1.78 6.86 -16.17
C TYR A 128 -1.25 5.46 -15.85
N SER A 129 -0.20 5.38 -15.01
CA SER A 129 0.31 4.13 -14.48
C SER A 129 0.51 4.23 -12.97
N ILE A 130 0.06 3.20 -12.24
CA ILE A 130 0.39 3.04 -10.82
C ILE A 130 1.67 2.22 -10.77
N LYS A 131 2.75 2.83 -10.30
CA LYS A 131 4.00 2.13 -10.01
C LYS A 131 3.89 1.55 -8.61
N VAL A 132 4.15 0.25 -8.51
CA VAL A 132 4.30 -0.46 -7.25
C VAL A 132 5.78 -0.73 -7.07
N GLU A 133 6.39 -0.08 -6.08
CA GLU A 133 7.75 -0.41 -5.66
C GLU A 133 7.66 -1.22 -4.37
N ALA A 134 7.99 -2.52 -4.49
CA ALA A 134 8.19 -3.38 -3.33
C ALA A 134 9.65 -3.20 -2.88
N TYR A 135 9.84 -2.54 -1.74
CA TYR A 135 11.17 -2.38 -1.16
C TYR A 135 11.52 -3.66 -0.40
N PHE A 136 12.26 -4.55 -1.05
CA PHE A 136 13.08 -5.53 -0.36
C PHE A 136 14.47 -4.91 -0.26
N HIS A 137 14.84 -4.46 0.94
CA HIS A 137 16.06 -3.71 1.24
C HIS A 137 17.14 -3.72 0.13
N LYS A 138 17.33 -2.55 -0.49
CA LYS A 138 18.66 -1.98 -0.67
C LYS A 138 18.66 -0.60 -0.04
N HIS A 139 19.32 -0.50 1.11
CA HIS A 139 19.93 0.71 1.66
C HIS A 139 19.27 2.06 1.29
N PHE A 140 18.44 2.60 2.19
CA PHE A 140 18.30 4.05 2.34
C PHE A 140 19.57 4.62 2.98
N THR A 141 20.66 4.68 2.22
CA THR A 141 21.78 5.60 2.49
C THR A 141 21.74 6.65 1.41
N TYR A 142 20.97 7.73 1.61
CA TYR A 142 21.16 9.03 0.95
C TYR A 142 20.18 10.06 1.55
N LEU A 143 20.39 10.41 2.82
CA LEU A 143 19.93 11.68 3.41
C LEU A 143 21.00 12.12 4.43
N ASP A 144 22.23 12.23 3.95
CA ASP A 144 23.30 13.03 4.57
C ASP A 144 24.22 13.47 3.44
N SER A 145 23.87 14.58 2.79
CA SER A 145 24.71 15.41 1.92
C SER A 145 24.04 16.76 1.73
#